data_AF-A0A7S4B1G9-F1
#
_entry.id   AF-A0A7S4B1G9-F1
#
_cell.length_a   1.000
_cell.length_b   1.000
_cell.length_c   1.000
_cell.angle_alpha   90.00
_cell.angle_beta   90.00
_cell.angle_gamma   90.00
#
_symmetry.space_group_name_H-M   'P 1'
#
loop_
_entity.id
_entity.type
_entity.pdbx_description
1 polymer ?
#
loop_
_entity_poly.entity_id
_entity_poly.type
_entity_poly.pdbx_seq_one_letter_code
_entity_poly.pdbx_strand_id
1 'polypeptide(L)'
;REARRPAMTSHLFWKPGTARPAAAVAAAADRVERGDDEERSSTAVYNPNAHLSLTQQRLRLPVFVSRREILYMVEAWRVAVIVGHAGCGKTTQIPQYLHEAGWTTGGKVVCCTQPRRVAAVSVATRVAEEMGVSLGSTVGYSVRFDECQDRQSTRILYCTDGMLIAETMRDPLLSRYSVIMVDEAHERSLQTDVLLGLLKKVLKRREDLHLVVSSATVDALLFKDFFEGCCAPARLHGRGGRAAGRAVGESVNESVGETAAIVSLRGAGTHPVHLFFCDE
;
A
#
# COMPACT_ATOMS: atom_id res chain seq x y z
N ARG A 1 11.01 36.83 -32.36
CA ARG A 1 9.91 35.84 -32.27
C ARG A 1 10.53 34.55 -31.74
N GLU A 2 10.59 34.40 -30.44
CA GLU A 2 11.23 33.27 -29.78
C GLU A 2 10.13 32.41 -29.16
N ALA A 3 9.94 31.21 -29.70
CA ALA A 3 8.86 30.31 -29.33
C ALA A 3 9.15 29.71 -27.94
N ARG A 4 8.33 30.09 -26.95
CA ARG A 4 8.32 29.47 -25.62
C ARG A 4 7.97 27.99 -25.75
N ARG A 5 8.88 27.11 -25.35
CA ARG A 5 8.58 25.68 -25.11
C ARG A 5 7.53 25.56 -24.00
N PRO A 6 6.52 24.70 -24.12
CA PRO A 6 5.57 24.47 -23.03
C PRO A 6 6.28 23.77 -21.86
N ALA A 7 6.07 24.30 -20.65
CA ALA A 7 6.56 23.70 -19.42
C ALA A 7 5.92 22.32 -19.24
N MET A 8 6.74 21.29 -18.97
CA MET A 8 6.24 19.98 -18.55
C MET A 8 5.43 20.15 -17.27
N THR A 9 4.16 19.74 -17.30
CA THR A 9 3.30 19.69 -16.13
C THR A 9 3.92 18.76 -15.09
N SER A 10 4.39 19.31 -13.98
CA SER A 10 4.87 18.55 -12.83
C SER A 10 3.75 17.65 -12.32
N HIS A 11 3.93 16.33 -12.38
CA HIS A 11 3.07 15.38 -11.67
C HIS A 11 3.22 15.64 -10.16
N LEU A 12 2.34 16.46 -9.60
CA LEU A 12 2.39 16.86 -8.19
C LEU A 12 2.20 15.63 -7.29
N PHE A 13 3.24 15.34 -6.52
CA PHE A 13 3.26 14.38 -5.43
C PHE A 13 2.22 14.77 -4.35
N TRP A 14 1.30 13.86 -4.02
CA TRP A 14 0.33 14.07 -2.95
C TRP A 14 1.02 13.86 -1.59
N LYS A 15 0.79 14.77 -0.64
CA LYS A 15 1.42 14.75 0.69
C LYS A 15 0.39 14.46 1.78
N PRO A 16 0.77 13.74 2.85
CA PRO A 16 -0.05 13.62 4.04
C PRO A 16 -0.56 15.00 4.52
N GLY A 17 -1.85 15.09 4.85
CA GLY A 17 -2.56 16.25 5.34
C GLY A 17 -3.15 17.13 4.23
N THR A 18 -3.09 16.70 2.97
CA THR A 18 -3.65 17.46 1.83
C THR A 18 -5.00 16.91 1.38
N ALA A 19 -5.83 17.78 0.78
CA ALA A 19 -7.17 17.42 0.32
C ALA A 19 -7.17 16.20 -0.63
N ARG A 20 -8.30 15.49 -0.67
CA ARG A 20 -8.50 14.33 -1.54
C ARG A 20 -8.06 14.63 -2.98
N PRO A 21 -7.23 13.76 -3.60
CA PRO A 21 -6.84 13.96 -4.99
C PRO A 21 -8.06 13.91 -5.91
N ALA A 22 -8.14 14.84 -6.87
CA ALA A 22 -9.08 14.72 -7.99
C ALA A 22 -8.72 13.47 -8.78
N ALA A 23 -9.71 12.63 -9.12
CA ALA A 23 -9.51 11.40 -9.88
C ALA A 23 -8.68 11.69 -11.13
N ALA A 24 -7.55 11.01 -11.29
CA ALA A 24 -6.69 11.20 -12.45
C ALA A 24 -7.46 10.84 -13.73
N VAL A 25 -7.72 11.84 -14.59
CA VAL A 25 -8.26 11.60 -15.94
C VAL A 25 -7.17 10.90 -16.73
N ALA A 26 -7.41 9.65 -17.10
CA ALA A 26 -6.50 8.84 -17.89
C ALA A 26 -6.26 9.49 -19.26
N ALA A 27 -5.07 10.07 -19.45
CA ALA A 27 -4.61 10.53 -20.75
C ALA A 27 -3.19 10.02 -21.00
N ALA A 28 -3.00 9.42 -22.18
CA ALA A 28 -1.78 8.85 -22.76
C ALA A 28 -1.32 7.49 -22.23
N ALA A 29 -1.99 6.43 -22.67
CA ALA A 29 -1.34 5.13 -22.88
C ALA A 29 -1.48 4.78 -24.37
N ASP A 30 -0.34 4.74 -25.06
CA ASP A 30 -0.20 4.43 -26.47
C ASP A 30 -0.69 3.00 -26.77
N ARG A 31 -1.36 2.83 -27.92
CA ARG A 31 -1.90 1.53 -28.37
C ARG A 31 -0.73 0.58 -28.65
N VAL A 32 -0.58 -0.46 -27.83
CA VAL A 32 0.23 -1.63 -28.19
C VAL A 32 -0.70 -2.72 -28.69
N GLU A 33 -0.54 -3.10 -29.96
CA GLU A 33 -1.27 -4.19 -30.61
C GLU A 33 -0.98 -5.52 -29.91
N ARG A 34 -2.03 -6.31 -29.65
CA ARG A 34 -1.95 -7.65 -29.06
C ARG A 34 -1.74 -8.67 -30.18
N GLY A 35 -0.63 -9.39 -30.13
CA GLY A 35 -0.50 -10.69 -30.77
C GLY A 35 -0.99 -11.77 -29.80
N ASP A 36 -1.90 -12.62 -30.26
CA ASP A 36 -2.33 -13.83 -29.58
C ASP A 36 -1.17 -14.84 -29.59
N ASP A 37 -0.82 -15.40 -28.44
CA ASP A 37 -0.09 -16.68 -28.39
C ASP A 37 -0.29 -17.40 -27.04
N GLU A 38 -0.43 -18.72 -27.18
CA GLU A 38 -0.99 -19.68 -26.24
C GLU A 38 -0.12 -20.01 -24.99
N GLU A 39 -0.80 -20.61 -24.01
CA GLU A 39 -0.29 -21.15 -22.75
C GLU A 39 1.02 -21.95 -22.86
N ARG A 40 2.06 -21.53 -22.13
CA ARG A 40 3.08 -22.44 -21.59
C ARG A 40 3.49 -22.09 -20.17
N SER A 41 3.21 -23.04 -19.28
CA SER A 41 3.66 -23.10 -17.89
C SER A 41 5.20 -23.14 -17.82
N SER A 42 5.80 -22.04 -17.37
CA SER A 42 7.16 -22.02 -16.83
C SER A 42 7.21 -21.03 -15.67
N THR A 43 7.80 -21.45 -14.54
CA THR A 43 7.85 -20.74 -13.25
C THR A 43 8.76 -19.49 -13.25
N ALA A 44 9.08 -18.95 -14.43
CA ALA A 44 9.70 -17.65 -14.57
C ALA A 44 8.58 -16.63 -14.77
N VAL A 45 8.43 -15.67 -13.85
CA VAL A 45 7.55 -14.53 -14.07
C VAL A 45 8.09 -13.76 -15.27
N TYR A 46 7.52 -14.00 -16.44
CA TYR A 46 7.91 -13.33 -17.67
C TYR A 46 7.66 -11.83 -17.52
N ASN A 47 8.73 -11.03 -17.57
CA ASN A 47 8.65 -9.58 -17.59
C ASN A 47 8.74 -9.10 -19.04
N PRO A 48 7.61 -8.82 -19.73
CA PRO A 48 7.62 -8.35 -21.13
C PRO A 48 8.38 -7.02 -21.30
N ASN A 49 8.57 -6.28 -20.20
CA ASN A 49 9.23 -4.98 -20.18
C ASN A 49 10.70 -5.06 -19.74
N ALA A 50 11.33 -6.24 -19.73
CA ALA A 50 12.72 -6.41 -19.28
C ALA A 50 13.73 -5.54 -20.07
N HIS A 51 13.40 -5.18 -21.31
CA HIS A 51 14.21 -4.29 -22.16
C HIS A 51 14.20 -2.82 -21.72
N LEU A 52 13.27 -2.42 -20.84
CA LEU A 52 13.15 -1.04 -20.35
C LEU A 52 13.95 -0.85 -19.07
N SER A 53 14.30 0.41 -18.76
CA SER A 53 14.84 0.75 -17.45
C SER A 53 13.84 0.42 -16.33
N LEU A 54 14.34 0.09 -15.13
CA LEU A 54 13.48 -0.20 -13.95
C LEU A 54 12.48 0.94 -13.68
N THR A 55 12.89 2.19 -13.88
CA THR A 55 11.99 3.35 -13.74
C THR A 55 10.84 3.30 -14.74
N GLN A 56 11.11 3.01 -16.02
CA GLN A 56 10.06 2.89 -17.03
C GLN A 56 9.14 1.68 -16.78
N GLN A 57 9.69 0.56 -16.29
CA GLN A 57 8.88 -0.59 -15.89
C GLN A 57 7.90 -0.22 -14.77
N ARG A 58 8.36 0.50 -13.74
CA ARG A 58 7.53 0.96 -12.62
C ARG A 58 6.37 1.86 -13.06
N LEU A 59 6.65 2.81 -13.96
CA LEU A 59 5.63 3.74 -14.49
C LEU A 59 4.51 3.04 -15.28
N ARG A 60 4.79 1.85 -15.84
CA ARG A 60 3.83 1.06 -16.62
C ARG A 60 2.99 0.10 -15.76
N LEU A 61 3.29 -0.05 -14.47
CA LEU A 61 2.51 -0.91 -13.58
C LEU A 61 1.13 -0.28 -13.32
N PRO A 62 0.03 -1.05 -13.35
CA PRO A 62 -1.31 -0.53 -13.09
C PRO A 62 -1.44 0.25 -11.77
N VAL A 63 -0.75 -0.18 -10.71
CA VAL A 63 -0.75 0.50 -9.40
C VAL A 63 -0.25 1.94 -9.45
N PHE A 64 0.55 2.31 -10.47
CA PHE A 64 1.11 3.65 -10.59
C PHE A 64 0.03 4.72 -10.78
N VAL A 65 -1.02 4.41 -11.56
CA VAL A 65 -2.12 5.35 -11.83
C VAL A 65 -2.87 5.69 -10.53
N SER A 66 -3.05 4.70 -9.65
CA SER A 66 -3.76 4.84 -8.37
C SER A 66 -2.86 5.28 -7.22
N ARG A 67 -1.62 5.71 -7.48
CA ARG A 67 -0.63 6.02 -6.43
C ARG A 67 -1.14 7.06 -5.44
N ARG A 68 -1.78 8.13 -5.92
CA ARG A 68 -2.27 9.23 -5.06
C ARG A 68 -3.44 8.77 -4.21
N GLU A 69 -4.34 8.00 -4.80
CA GLU A 69 -5.50 7.43 -4.16
C GLU A 69 -5.08 6.46 -3.05
N ILE A 70 -4.10 5.58 -3.31
CA ILE A 70 -3.57 4.66 -2.29
C ILE A 70 -3.02 5.45 -1.10
N LEU A 71 -2.19 6.48 -1.34
CA LEU A 71 -1.61 7.29 -0.27
C LEU A 71 -2.67 8.04 0.54
N TYR A 72 -3.67 8.62 -0.14
CA TYR A 72 -4.80 9.27 0.51
C TYR A 72 -5.59 8.30 1.39
N MET A 73 -5.86 7.10 0.87
CA MET A 73 -6.64 6.08 1.59
C MET A 73 -5.91 5.57 2.84
N VAL A 74 -4.59 5.35 2.74
CA VAL A 74 -3.79 4.93 3.90
C VAL A 74 -3.70 6.04 4.95
N GLU A 75 -3.78 7.32 4.57
CA GLU A 75 -3.85 8.40 5.56
C GLU A 75 -5.25 8.56 6.18
N ALA A 76 -6.29 8.49 5.36
CA ALA A 76 -7.66 8.80 5.77
C ALA A 76 -8.33 7.64 6.54
N TRP A 77 -7.87 6.40 6.35
CA TRP A 77 -8.38 5.22 7.06
C TRP A 77 -7.24 4.43 7.70
N ARG A 78 -7.49 3.95 8.93
CA ARG A 78 -6.51 3.14 9.66
C ARG A 78 -6.31 1.77 9.03
N VAL A 79 -7.32 1.28 8.30
CA VAL A 79 -7.26 0.03 7.55
C VAL A 79 -7.65 0.29 6.10
N ALA A 80 -6.77 -0.06 5.16
CA ALA A 80 -7.05 0.03 3.72
C ALA A 80 -6.97 -1.36 3.09
N VAL A 81 -8.04 -1.80 2.43
CA VAL A 81 -8.09 -3.06 1.69
C VAL A 81 -7.86 -2.76 0.22
N ILE A 82 -6.77 -3.27 -0.37
CA ILE A 82 -6.38 -3.01 -1.75
C ILE A 82 -6.52 -4.30 -2.56
N VAL A 83 -7.42 -4.28 -3.54
CA VAL A 83 -7.71 -5.41 -4.42
C VAL A 83 -7.07 -5.18 -5.78
N GLY A 84 -6.30 -6.12 -6.29
CA GLY A 84 -5.81 -6.07 -7.66
C GLY A 84 -5.10 -7.35 -8.07
N HIS A 85 -5.14 -7.71 -9.36
CA HIS A 85 -4.57 -8.98 -9.85
C HIS A 85 -3.05 -9.11 -9.58
N ALA A 86 -2.54 -10.34 -9.61
CA ALA A 86 -1.09 -10.57 -9.56
C ALA A 86 -0.38 -9.84 -10.71
N GLY A 87 0.81 -9.30 -10.46
CA GLY A 87 1.56 -8.53 -11.45
C GLY A 87 1.14 -7.06 -11.63
N CYS A 88 0.12 -6.57 -10.92
CA CYS A 88 -0.25 -5.14 -10.99
C CYS A 88 0.70 -4.20 -10.21
N GLY A 89 1.62 -4.77 -9.42
CA GLY A 89 2.68 -4.02 -8.71
C GLY A 89 2.42 -3.69 -7.24
N LYS A 90 1.37 -4.23 -6.61
CA LYS A 90 1.02 -3.96 -5.18
C LYS A 90 2.22 -4.10 -4.25
N THR A 91 2.80 -5.29 -4.22
CA THR A 91 3.85 -5.69 -3.27
C THR A 91 5.15 -4.92 -3.47
N THR A 92 5.50 -4.60 -4.73
CA THR A 92 6.74 -3.89 -5.03
C THR A 92 6.58 -2.40 -4.82
N GLN A 93 5.47 -1.79 -5.23
CA GLN A 93 5.34 -0.33 -5.29
C GLN A 93 4.71 0.31 -4.07
N ILE A 94 3.70 -0.31 -3.42
CA ILE A 94 2.99 0.33 -2.30
C ILE A 94 3.94 0.65 -1.13
N PRO A 95 4.82 -0.26 -0.68
CA PRO A 95 5.80 0.07 0.36
C PRO A 95 6.76 1.20 -0.03
N GLN A 96 7.17 1.27 -1.30
CA GLN A 96 8.00 2.37 -1.81
C GLN A 96 7.24 3.70 -1.75
N TYR A 97 5.97 3.73 -2.17
CA TYR A 97 5.15 4.94 -2.12
C TYR A 97 4.98 5.45 -0.68
N LEU A 98 4.75 4.54 0.27
CA LEU A 98 4.63 4.89 1.69
C LEU A 98 5.96 5.42 2.26
N HIS A 99 7.08 4.78 1.92
CA HIS A 99 8.40 5.26 2.30
C HIS A 99 8.65 6.68 1.76
N GLU A 100 8.42 6.91 0.46
CA GLU A 100 8.56 8.21 -0.21
C GLU A 100 7.62 9.27 0.38
N ALA A 101 6.42 8.88 0.83
CA ALA A 101 5.44 9.75 1.50
C ALA A 101 5.77 10.06 2.97
N GLY A 102 6.89 9.54 3.50
CA GLY A 102 7.37 9.89 4.83
C GLY A 102 6.84 9.00 5.95
N TRP A 103 6.15 7.90 5.65
CA TRP A 103 5.66 6.96 6.67
C TRP A 103 6.80 6.28 7.45
N THR A 104 8.03 6.35 6.97
CA THR A 104 9.22 5.79 7.62
C THR A 104 10.08 6.84 8.36
N THR A 105 9.56 8.08 8.48
CA THR A 105 10.22 9.16 9.21
C THR A 105 10.35 8.81 10.70
N GLY A 106 11.38 9.33 11.37
CA GLY A 106 11.60 9.07 12.80
C GLY A 106 12.03 7.63 13.10
N GLY A 107 12.61 6.93 12.11
CA GLY A 107 13.09 5.55 12.27
C GLY A 107 11.99 4.50 12.20
N LYS A 108 10.76 4.86 11.81
CA LYS A 108 9.66 3.92 11.63
C LYS A 108 9.88 3.05 10.40
N VAL A 109 9.25 1.88 10.41
CA VAL A 109 9.37 0.88 9.34
C VAL A 109 8.01 0.62 8.71
N VAL A 110 7.98 0.49 7.38
CA VAL A 110 6.88 -0.10 6.62
C VAL A 110 7.20 -1.59 6.45
N CYS A 111 6.35 -2.46 6.98
CA CYS A 111 6.49 -3.90 6.85
C CYS A 111 5.52 -4.43 5.82
N CYS A 112 5.96 -5.32 4.94
CA CYS A 112 5.11 -6.08 4.04
C CYS A 112 5.30 -7.57 4.33
N THR A 113 4.25 -8.25 4.76
CA THR A 113 4.31 -9.70 4.94
C THR A 113 4.05 -10.43 3.62
N GLN A 114 4.58 -11.64 3.53
CA GLN A 114 4.39 -12.59 2.43
C GLN A 114 4.15 -13.98 3.01
N PRO A 115 3.21 -14.78 2.48
CA PRO A 115 2.98 -16.13 2.96
C PRO A 115 4.18 -17.06 2.67
N ARG A 116 5.00 -16.73 1.66
CA ARG A 116 6.08 -17.59 1.15
C ARG A 116 7.46 -16.95 1.34
N ARG A 117 8.42 -17.73 1.86
CA ARG A 117 9.82 -17.29 2.06
C ARG A 117 10.46 -16.79 0.78
N VAL A 118 10.31 -17.54 -0.31
CA VAL A 118 10.91 -17.20 -1.61
C VAL A 118 10.35 -15.87 -2.14
N ALA A 119 9.06 -15.60 -1.93
CA ALA A 119 8.44 -14.34 -2.32
C ALA A 119 8.97 -13.15 -1.49
N ALA A 120 9.11 -13.30 -0.17
CA ALA A 120 9.67 -12.25 0.68
C ALA A 120 11.09 -11.86 0.25
N VAL A 121 11.95 -12.85 0.00
CA VAL A 121 13.34 -12.62 -0.42
C VAL A 121 13.39 -12.01 -1.82
N SER A 122 12.68 -12.58 -2.80
CA SER A 122 12.75 -12.12 -4.19
C SER A 122 12.20 -10.70 -4.35
N VAL A 123 11.11 -10.37 -3.65
CA VAL A 123 10.54 -9.02 -3.67
C VAL A 123 11.48 -8.01 -3.00
N ALA A 124 12.07 -8.35 -1.86
CA ALA A 124 13.03 -7.45 -1.19
C ALA A 124 14.23 -7.15 -2.09
N THR A 125 14.81 -8.17 -2.72
CA THR A 125 15.90 -8.01 -3.69
C THR A 125 15.49 -7.11 -4.84
N ARG A 126 14.32 -7.38 -5.45
CA ARG A 126 13.80 -6.58 -6.56
C ARG A 126 13.58 -5.11 -6.17
N VAL A 127 13.03 -4.85 -4.98
CA VAL A 127 12.75 -3.48 -4.53
C VAL A 127 14.03 -2.75 -4.15
N ALA A 128 15.03 -3.43 -3.60
CA ALA A 128 16.36 -2.87 -3.39
C ALA A 128 17.01 -2.41 -4.72
N GLU A 129 16.92 -3.25 -5.76
CA GLU A 129 17.38 -2.89 -7.12
C GLU A 129 16.61 -1.70 -7.70
N GLU A 130 15.27 -1.68 -7.58
CA GLU A 130 14.42 -0.59 -8.06
C GLU A 130 14.70 0.76 -7.37
N MET A 131 15.13 0.71 -6.11
CA MET A 131 15.51 1.90 -5.33
C MET A 131 17.00 2.25 -5.45
N GLY A 132 17.81 1.42 -6.13
CA GLY A 132 19.25 1.63 -6.25
C GLY A 132 19.99 1.55 -4.92
N VAL A 133 19.52 0.71 -3.99
CA VAL A 133 20.13 0.51 -2.65
C VAL A 133 20.63 -0.92 -2.49
N SER A 134 21.60 -1.13 -1.60
CA SER A 134 22.03 -2.49 -1.24
C SER A 134 20.96 -3.20 -0.43
N LEU A 135 20.68 -4.47 -0.75
CA LEU A 135 19.80 -5.30 0.07
C LEU A 135 20.35 -5.40 1.51
N GLY A 136 19.45 -5.28 2.48
CA GLY A 136 19.78 -5.20 3.91
C GLY A 136 20.01 -3.78 4.43
N SER A 137 20.12 -2.77 3.56
CA SER A 137 20.28 -1.36 3.96
C SER A 137 18.92 -0.68 4.20
N THR A 138 18.38 0.09 3.24
CA THR A 138 17.05 0.71 3.34
C THR A 138 15.92 -0.30 3.14
N VAL A 139 16.17 -1.31 2.29
CA VAL A 139 15.24 -2.41 1.99
C VAL A 139 15.86 -3.70 2.50
N GLY A 140 15.11 -4.50 3.24
CA GLY A 140 15.59 -5.76 3.78
C GLY A 140 14.51 -6.84 3.84
N TYR A 141 14.91 -8.05 4.23
CA TYR A 141 13.98 -9.13 4.51
C TYR A 141 14.25 -9.86 5.83
N SER A 142 13.22 -10.52 6.35
CA SER A 142 13.31 -11.42 7.51
C SER A 142 12.46 -12.66 7.27
N VAL A 143 13.11 -13.80 7.09
CA VAL A 143 12.47 -15.10 6.97
C VAL A 143 13.06 -16.08 7.98
N ARG A 144 12.38 -17.20 8.22
CA ARG A 144 12.90 -18.19 9.18
C ARG A 144 14.29 -18.66 8.75
N PHE A 145 15.25 -18.58 9.69
CA PHE A 145 16.65 -18.96 9.53
C PHE A 145 17.47 -18.11 8.53
N ASP A 146 16.92 -17.02 8.03
CA ASP A 146 17.65 -16.13 7.12
C ASP A 146 17.10 -14.69 7.21
N GLU A 147 17.95 -13.76 7.63
CA GLU A 147 17.60 -12.36 7.78
C GLU A 147 18.65 -11.48 7.11
N CYS A 148 18.21 -10.57 6.25
CA CYS A 148 19.06 -9.57 5.60
C CYS A 148 18.43 -8.19 5.83
N GLN A 149 18.72 -7.61 7.00
CA GLN A 149 18.25 -6.29 7.42
C GLN A 149 19.22 -5.69 8.44
N ASP A 150 19.45 -4.38 8.37
CA ASP A 150 19.96 -3.60 9.49
C ASP A 150 18.79 -2.86 10.16
N ARG A 151 18.54 -3.12 11.44
CA ARG A 151 17.44 -2.48 12.19
C ARG A 151 17.56 -0.95 12.25
N GLN A 152 18.77 -0.41 12.15
CA GLN A 152 18.98 1.04 12.20
C GLN A 152 18.67 1.71 10.86
N SER A 153 19.03 1.09 9.73
CA SER A 153 18.83 1.68 8.39
C SER A 153 17.59 1.19 7.65
N THR A 154 17.09 -0.02 7.94
CA THR A 154 15.97 -0.62 7.20
C THR A 154 14.70 0.17 7.45
N ARG A 155 14.03 0.55 6.36
CA ARG A 155 12.77 1.31 6.35
C ARG A 155 11.64 0.57 5.66
N ILE A 156 11.98 -0.30 4.70
CA ILE A 156 11.05 -1.24 4.08
C ILE A 156 11.50 -2.65 4.42
N LEU A 157 10.68 -3.39 5.17
CA LEU A 157 10.95 -4.78 5.53
C LEU A 157 9.96 -5.71 4.85
N TYR A 158 10.44 -6.70 4.11
CA TYR A 158 9.65 -7.84 3.68
C TYR A 158 9.86 -9.02 4.61
N CYS A 159 8.81 -9.63 5.15
CA CYS A 159 8.97 -10.78 6.02
C CYS A 159 7.90 -11.84 5.80
N THR A 160 8.11 -13.05 6.31
CA THR A 160 7.01 -14.02 6.34
C THR A 160 6.04 -13.74 7.48
N ASP A 161 4.77 -14.09 7.33
CA ASP A 161 3.74 -13.95 8.38
C ASP A 161 4.22 -14.48 9.74
N GLY A 162 4.81 -15.69 9.74
CA GLY A 162 5.36 -16.30 10.97
C GLY A 162 6.49 -15.52 11.64
N MET A 163 7.27 -14.73 10.90
CA MET A 163 8.32 -13.89 11.49
C MET A 163 7.71 -12.69 12.20
N LEU A 164 6.69 -12.06 11.61
CA LEU A 164 5.97 -10.95 12.24
C LEU A 164 5.18 -11.42 13.46
N ILE A 165 4.52 -12.59 13.39
CA ILE A 165 3.87 -13.22 14.56
C ILE A 165 4.90 -13.46 15.67
N ALA A 166 6.07 -14.02 15.36
CA ALA A 166 7.13 -14.21 16.36
C ALA A 166 7.62 -12.88 16.96
N GLU A 167 7.64 -11.80 16.18
CA GLU A 167 7.97 -10.46 16.67
C GLU A 167 6.91 -9.93 17.64
N THR A 168 5.62 -10.19 17.44
CA THR A 168 4.56 -9.80 18.40
C THR A 168 4.76 -10.39 19.79
N MET A 169 5.47 -11.52 19.92
CA MET A 169 5.77 -12.09 21.23
C MET A 169 6.83 -11.28 22.00
N ARG A 170 7.68 -10.54 21.29
CA ARG A 170 8.75 -9.70 21.87
C ARG A 170 8.30 -8.25 22.02
N ASP A 171 7.62 -7.74 21.00
CA ASP A 171 7.00 -6.42 20.99
C ASP A 171 5.51 -6.58 20.64
N PRO A 172 4.63 -6.78 21.64
CA PRO A 172 3.20 -6.97 21.44
C PRO A 172 2.50 -5.78 20.77
N LEU A 173 3.11 -4.60 20.76
CA LEU A 173 2.56 -3.39 20.14
C LEU A 173 3.18 -3.09 18.78
N LEU A 174 4.15 -3.90 18.33
CA LEU A 174 4.82 -3.74 17.03
C LEU A 174 5.32 -2.29 16.84
N SER A 175 5.86 -1.70 17.91
CA SER A 175 6.12 -0.27 18.10
C SER A 175 7.01 0.37 17.03
N ARG A 176 7.89 -0.40 16.39
CA ARG A 176 8.76 0.08 15.32
C ARG A 176 8.03 0.40 14.02
N TYR A 177 6.84 -0.18 13.81
CA TYR A 177 6.12 -0.08 12.56
C TYR A 177 5.12 1.09 12.58
N SER A 178 5.03 1.79 11.46
CA SER A 178 4.01 2.81 11.17
C SER A 178 2.91 2.27 10.26
N VAL A 179 3.29 1.43 9.29
CA VAL A 179 2.38 0.72 8.41
C VAL A 179 2.78 -0.75 8.32
N ILE A 180 1.81 -1.64 8.44
CA ILE A 180 1.98 -3.07 8.14
C ILE A 180 1.08 -3.38 6.94
N MET A 181 1.63 -4.01 5.92
CA MET A 181 0.93 -4.52 4.76
C MET A 181 0.89 -6.04 4.86
N VAL A 182 -0.30 -6.61 4.95
CA VAL A 182 -0.50 -8.06 4.84
C VAL A 182 -0.85 -8.35 3.39
N ASP A 183 0.10 -8.94 2.66
CA ASP A 183 -0.06 -9.22 1.23
C ASP A 183 -0.53 -10.65 0.96
N GLU A 184 -1.08 -10.86 -0.24
CA GLU A 184 -1.60 -12.16 -0.67
C GLU A 184 -2.63 -12.74 0.32
N ALA A 185 -3.44 -11.89 0.97
CA ALA A 185 -4.40 -12.29 2.00
C ALA A 185 -5.47 -13.28 1.49
N HIS A 186 -5.59 -13.41 0.17
CA HIS A 186 -6.44 -14.39 -0.50
C HIS A 186 -5.91 -15.83 -0.47
N GLU A 187 -4.64 -16.06 -0.14
CA GLU A 187 -4.11 -17.42 0.06
C GLU A 187 -4.72 -18.08 1.31
N ARG A 188 -5.44 -17.32 2.17
CA ARG A 188 -6.18 -17.79 3.35
C ARG A 188 -5.42 -18.84 4.18
N SER A 189 -4.15 -18.53 4.48
CA SER A 189 -3.35 -19.39 5.33
C SER A 189 -3.69 -19.17 6.81
N LEU A 190 -3.56 -20.23 7.63
CA LEU A 190 -3.75 -20.13 9.08
C LEU A 190 -2.85 -19.05 9.71
N GLN A 191 -1.62 -18.89 9.22
CA GLN A 191 -0.70 -17.88 9.73
C GLN A 191 -1.20 -16.47 9.42
N THR A 192 -1.69 -16.24 8.20
CA THR A 192 -2.25 -14.96 7.78
C THR A 192 -3.47 -14.59 8.64
N ASP A 193 -4.38 -15.53 8.88
CA ASP A 193 -5.58 -15.31 9.70
C ASP A 193 -5.23 -14.99 11.17
N VAL A 194 -4.28 -15.73 11.75
CA VAL A 194 -3.78 -15.46 13.11
C VAL A 194 -3.14 -14.08 13.17
N LEU A 195 -2.33 -13.71 12.17
CA LEU A 195 -1.69 -12.41 12.09
C LEU A 195 -2.74 -11.28 12.02
N LEU A 196 -3.76 -11.40 11.16
CA LEU A 196 -4.85 -10.41 11.07
C LEU A 196 -5.60 -10.27 12.41
N GLY A 197 -5.85 -11.37 13.10
CA GLY A 197 -6.45 -11.37 14.44
C GLY A 197 -5.59 -10.64 15.50
N LEU A 198 -4.27 -10.82 15.46
CA LEU A 198 -3.33 -10.11 16.32
C LEU A 198 -3.29 -8.61 15.97
N LEU A 199 -3.17 -8.28 14.68
CA LEU A 199 -3.13 -6.89 14.20
C LEU A 199 -4.41 -6.13 14.57
N LYS A 200 -5.59 -6.76 14.49
CA LYS A 200 -6.86 -6.17 14.96
C LYS A 200 -6.79 -5.77 16.45
N LYS A 201 -6.10 -6.54 17.29
CA LYS A 201 -5.89 -6.20 18.71
C LYS A 201 -4.87 -5.08 18.90
N VAL A 202 -3.80 -5.05 18.10
CA VAL A 202 -2.79 -3.98 18.15
C VAL A 202 -3.39 -2.64 17.70
N LEU A 203 -4.18 -2.64 16.62
CA LEU A 203 -4.84 -1.44 16.09
C LEU A 203 -5.76 -0.78 17.13
N LYS A 204 -6.44 -1.57 17.97
CA LYS A 204 -7.23 -1.07 19.12
C LYS A 204 -6.41 -0.30 20.15
N ARG A 205 -5.10 -0.57 20.25
CA ARG A 205 -4.20 0.05 21.25
C ARG A 205 -3.32 1.14 20.67
N ARG A 206 -3.05 1.12 19.37
CA ARG A 206 -2.15 2.05 18.70
C ARG A 206 -2.85 2.84 17.64
N GLU A 207 -3.24 4.07 17.93
CA GLU A 207 -3.89 4.96 16.96
C GLU A 207 -2.97 5.38 15.80
N ASP A 208 -1.66 5.28 15.99
CA ASP A 208 -0.64 5.65 15.01
C ASP A 208 -0.28 4.54 14.00
N LEU A 209 -0.71 3.30 14.26
CA LEU A 209 -0.47 2.17 13.35
C LEU A 209 -1.57 2.09 12.29
N HIS A 210 -1.12 1.95 11.04
CA HIS A 210 -1.99 1.73 9.88
C HIS A 210 -1.77 0.32 9.30
N LEU A 211 -2.83 -0.24 8.73
CA LEU A 211 -2.84 -1.57 8.13
C LEU A 211 -3.28 -1.49 6.67
N VAL A 212 -2.52 -2.12 5.79
CA VAL A 212 -2.92 -2.38 4.40
C VAL A 212 -3.16 -3.87 4.25
N VAL A 213 -4.34 -4.27 3.78
CA VAL A 213 -4.63 -5.66 3.42
C VAL A 213 -4.66 -5.74 1.90
N SER A 214 -3.71 -6.46 1.30
CA SER A 214 -3.61 -6.60 -0.14
C SER A 214 -4.09 -7.99 -0.58
N SER A 215 -4.99 -8.00 -1.56
CA SER A 215 -5.64 -9.22 -2.07
C SER A 215 -5.73 -9.19 -3.60
N ALA A 216 -5.70 -10.36 -4.24
CA ALA A 216 -5.99 -10.49 -5.66
C ALA A 216 -7.46 -10.79 -5.96
N THR A 217 -8.25 -11.16 -4.94
CA THR A 217 -9.64 -11.59 -5.09
C THR A 217 -10.60 -10.66 -4.36
N VAL A 218 -11.89 -10.74 -4.73
CA VAL A 218 -12.99 -9.82 -4.36
C VAL A 218 -13.40 -9.94 -2.89
N ASP A 219 -12.73 -10.75 -2.09
CA ASP A 219 -13.06 -10.98 -0.68
C ASP A 219 -12.74 -9.81 0.27
N ALA A 220 -12.69 -8.60 -0.29
CA ALA A 220 -12.39 -7.38 0.42
C ALA A 220 -13.48 -6.97 1.41
N LEU A 221 -14.73 -7.37 1.18
CA LEU A 221 -15.84 -7.12 2.10
C LEU A 221 -15.62 -7.85 3.43
N LEU A 222 -15.22 -9.13 3.40
CA LEU A 222 -14.93 -9.85 4.64
C LEU A 222 -13.80 -9.19 5.43
N PHE A 223 -12.75 -8.67 4.77
CA PHE A 223 -11.69 -7.93 5.45
C PHE A 223 -12.19 -6.58 5.98
N LYS A 224 -13.02 -5.85 5.23
CA LYS A 224 -13.65 -4.61 5.69
C LYS A 224 -14.45 -4.89 6.96
N ASP A 225 -15.41 -5.80 6.90
CA ASP A 225 -16.29 -6.19 8.02
C ASP A 225 -15.48 -6.69 9.21
N PHE A 226 -14.40 -7.45 8.95
CA PHE A 226 -13.52 -7.92 10.01
C PHE A 226 -12.81 -6.77 10.73
N PHE A 227 -12.48 -5.67 10.08
CA PHE A 227 -11.84 -4.51 10.70
C PHE A 227 -12.82 -3.37 11.03
N GLU A 228 -14.09 -3.47 10.67
CA GLU A 228 -15.12 -2.53 11.09
C GLU A 228 -15.29 -2.51 12.62
N GLY A 229 -15.57 -1.32 13.15
CA GLY A 229 -15.71 -1.08 14.59
C GLY A 229 -14.48 -1.39 15.44
N CYS A 230 -13.31 -1.65 14.83
CA CYS A 230 -12.12 -2.01 15.59
C CYS A 230 -11.34 -0.80 16.13
N CYS A 231 -11.55 0.40 15.59
CA CYS A 231 -10.86 1.62 16.00
C CYS A 231 -11.78 2.84 15.96
N ALA A 232 -11.34 3.97 16.53
CA ALA A 232 -11.86 5.27 16.11
C ALA A 232 -11.39 5.58 14.68
N PRO A 233 -12.18 6.32 13.88
CA PRO A 233 -11.77 6.76 12.54
C PRO A 233 -10.45 7.54 12.61
N ALA A 234 -9.64 7.46 11.55
CA ALA A 234 -8.38 8.20 11.51
C ALA A 234 -8.69 9.70 11.53
N ARG A 235 -8.12 10.43 12.49
CA ARG A 235 -8.19 11.90 12.47
C ARG A 235 -7.22 12.36 11.39
N LEU A 236 -7.74 12.82 10.25
CA LEU A 236 -6.96 13.59 9.27
C LEU A 236 -6.25 14.71 10.05
N HIS A 237 -4.92 14.64 10.16
CA HIS A 237 -4.15 15.59 10.95
C HIS A 237 -4.16 16.96 10.24
N GLY A 238 -5.16 17.78 10.56
CA GLY A 238 -5.18 19.20 10.22
C GLY A 238 -4.13 19.95 11.04
N ARG A 239 -2.89 20.04 10.54
CA ARG A 239 -1.91 21.00 11.08
C ARG A 239 -2.30 22.41 10.64
N GLY A 240 -3.05 23.10 11.52
CA GLY A 240 -2.91 24.54 11.75
C GLY A 240 -3.74 25.48 10.87
N GLY A 241 -4.89 25.89 11.41
CA GLY A 241 -5.63 27.08 11.01
C GLY A 241 -6.70 27.42 12.04
N ARG A 242 -6.31 28.06 13.16
CA ARG A 242 -7.28 28.65 14.09
C ARG A 242 -8.07 29.73 13.36
N ALA A 243 -9.36 29.53 13.17
CA ALA A 243 -10.32 30.61 12.99
C ALA A 243 -11.42 30.43 14.03
N ALA A 244 -11.49 31.37 14.96
CA ALA A 244 -12.58 31.51 15.90
C ALA A 244 -13.85 31.90 15.15
N GLY A 245 -14.96 31.22 15.42
CA GLY A 245 -16.27 31.55 14.88
C GLY A 245 -17.35 30.74 15.58
N ARG A 246 -18.15 31.40 16.40
CA ARG A 246 -19.29 30.86 17.13
C ARG A 246 -20.55 30.96 16.25
N ALA A 247 -21.20 29.84 15.95
CA ALA A 247 -22.60 29.72 15.51
C ALA A 247 -23.02 28.25 15.76
N VAL A 248 -23.76 27.96 16.83
CA VAL A 248 -25.23 27.74 16.87
C VAL A 248 -25.73 26.72 15.85
N GLY A 249 -26.00 25.51 16.36
CA GLY A 249 -27.20 24.73 16.10
C GLY A 249 -27.45 24.20 14.69
N GLU A 250 -26.94 23.02 14.40
CA GLU A 250 -27.66 22.03 13.58
C GLU A 250 -27.18 20.63 14.01
N SER A 251 -28.13 19.75 14.28
CA SER A 251 -27.91 18.37 14.71
C SER A 251 -27.22 17.59 13.58
N VAL A 252 -25.90 17.47 13.68
CA VAL A 252 -25.11 16.58 12.84
C VAL A 252 -25.43 15.15 13.29
N ASN A 253 -26.10 14.40 12.43
CA ASN A 253 -26.18 12.94 12.56
C ASN A 253 -24.73 12.45 12.53
N GLU A 254 -24.17 12.06 13.69
CA GLU A 254 -22.83 11.50 13.79
C GLU A 254 -22.81 10.17 13.03
N SER A 255 -22.46 10.23 11.75
CA SER A 255 -22.04 9.05 10.98
C SER A 255 -20.89 8.41 11.76
N VAL A 256 -21.11 7.20 12.29
CA VAL A 256 -20.06 6.38 12.89
C VAL A 256 -18.95 6.24 11.85
N GLY A 257 -17.85 6.97 12.02
CA GLY A 257 -16.83 7.09 10.98
C GLY A 257 -16.21 5.73 10.66
N GLU A 258 -16.30 5.32 9.40
CA GLU A 258 -15.74 4.06 8.93
C GLU A 258 -14.22 4.00 9.22
N THR A 259 -13.75 2.87 9.74
CA THR A 259 -12.33 2.64 10.07
C THR A 259 -11.56 1.98 8.92
N ALA A 260 -12.29 1.29 8.04
CA ALA A 260 -11.75 0.50 6.96
C ALA A 260 -12.37 0.89 5.63
N ALA A 261 -11.60 0.89 4.55
CA ALA A 261 -12.11 1.19 3.22
C ALA A 261 -11.42 0.36 2.12
N ILE A 262 -12.11 0.18 0.98
CA ILE A 262 -11.68 -0.71 -0.11
C ILE A 262 -11.26 0.08 -1.35
N VAL A 263 -10.13 -0.28 -1.96
CA VAL A 263 -9.63 0.25 -3.24
C VAL A 263 -9.45 -0.90 -4.21
N SER A 264 -10.04 -0.81 -5.40
CA SER A 264 -9.80 -1.78 -6.48
C SER A 264 -8.87 -1.18 -7.55
N LEU A 265 -7.71 -1.83 -7.75
CA LEU A 265 -6.76 -1.57 -8.81
C LEU A 265 -7.14 -2.44 -10.01
N ARG A 266 -7.87 -1.86 -10.98
CA ARG A 266 -8.08 -2.54 -12.27
C ARG A 266 -6.96 -2.19 -13.25
N GLY A 267 -6.53 -3.20 -14.01
CA GLY A 267 -5.44 -3.13 -14.96
C GLY A 267 -5.70 -2.17 -16.13
N ALA A 268 -4.65 -1.85 -16.89
CA ALA A 268 -4.72 -1.07 -18.12
C ALA A 268 -5.58 -1.80 -19.17
N GLY A 269 -6.88 -1.57 -19.13
CA GLY A 269 -7.85 -2.19 -20.02
C GLY A 269 -9.23 -2.22 -19.37
N THR A 270 -10.08 -1.29 -19.80
CA THR A 270 -11.54 -1.20 -19.63
C THR A 270 -12.11 -0.83 -18.23
N HIS A 271 -12.89 0.27 -18.25
CA HIS A 271 -13.96 0.68 -17.33
C HIS A 271 -13.59 1.40 -16.00
N PRO A 272 -14.42 2.39 -15.59
CA PRO A 272 -14.10 3.36 -14.53
C PRO A 272 -13.79 2.72 -13.19
N VAL A 273 -12.95 3.40 -12.41
CA VAL A 273 -12.68 3.11 -11.01
C VAL A 273 -14.01 3.22 -10.24
N HIS A 274 -14.69 2.10 -10.02
CA HIS A 274 -15.77 2.04 -9.06
C HIS A 274 -15.12 2.02 -7.67
N LEU A 275 -14.97 3.22 -7.12
CA LEU A 275 -14.81 3.42 -5.69
C LEU A 275 -16.09 2.93 -5.03
N PHE A 276 -16.04 1.79 -4.35
CA PHE A 276 -17.08 1.44 -3.40
C PHE A 276 -16.86 2.32 -2.17
N PHE A 277 -17.44 3.52 -2.19
CA PHE A 277 -17.99 4.06 -0.96
C PHE A 277 -19.26 3.23 -0.73
N CYS A 278 -19.37 2.58 0.42
CA CYS A 278 -20.70 2.24 0.92
C CYS A 278 -21.34 3.59 1.29
N ASP A 279 -21.81 4.33 0.30
CA ASP A 279 -22.85 5.33 0.52
C ASP A 279 -24.16 4.55 0.55
N GLU A 280 -24.77 4.54 1.74
CA GLU A 280 -26.13 4.12 2.15
C GLU A 280 -26.89 3.06 1.33
#